data_AF-A0A8I6X1W6-F1
#
_entry.id   AF-A0A8I6X1W6-F1
#
_cell.length_a   1.000
_cell.length_b   1.000
_cell.length_c   1.000
_cell.angle_alpha   90.00
_cell.angle_beta   90.00
_cell.angle_gamma   90.00
#
_symmetry.space_group_name_H-M   'P 1'
#
loop_
_entity.id
_entity.type
_entity.pdbx_description
1 polymer ?
#
loop_
_entity_poly.entity_id
_entity_poly.type
_entity_poly.pdbx_seq_one_letter_code
_entity_poly.pdbx_strand_id
1 'polypeptide(L)'
;MVGVPHHQGSVNLIQFGENWARRNKTEVPQMYDLYAMAHTASYKKVKAFSESDLKHPENFTNISSHHKLVKYRDHGKARKGEDFNPSEGPIDPELVMMTGNGRPHGSIAIGDGLIRCPSTLRQIKACQTSSCPEITRCPWPVELAIEDTIQKEREAMQAAMAEKDKEIRELEERTTALVEAERAQNDASNRAIYELFVSMCEKSGQVPPPIPVINVAGTNIFRNASHDPSTVEPSPGETSQSHRASPP
;
A
#
# COMPACT_ATOMS: atom_id res chain seq x y z
N MET A 1 22.68 1.01 -13.64
CA MET A 1 23.07 2.10 -14.57
C MET A 1 21.78 2.66 -15.16
N VAL A 2 21.30 3.79 -14.63
CA VAL A 2 20.05 4.42 -15.08
C VAL A 2 20.32 5.06 -16.44
N GLY A 3 19.53 4.69 -17.45
CA GLY A 3 19.69 5.15 -18.82
C GLY A 3 19.73 6.66 -18.90
N VAL A 4 20.67 7.17 -19.70
CA VAL A 4 20.84 8.59 -20.00
C VAL A 4 19.47 9.20 -20.31
N PRO A 5 19.06 10.28 -19.62
CA PRO A 5 17.84 11.00 -19.98
C PRO A 5 18.01 11.42 -21.44
N HIS A 6 17.22 10.83 -22.34
CA HIS A 6 17.18 11.28 -23.72
C HIS A 6 16.48 12.64 -23.74
N HIS A 7 17.22 13.68 -23.34
CA HIS A 7 16.93 15.06 -23.67
C HIS A 7 16.93 15.10 -25.19
N GLN A 8 15.74 14.97 -25.79
CA GLN A 8 15.57 15.17 -27.21
C GLN A 8 16.03 16.60 -27.49
N GLY A 9 17.21 16.73 -28.11
CA GLY A 9 17.88 18.01 -28.28
C GLY A 9 16.95 19.06 -28.86
N SER A 10 16.72 20.14 -28.12
CA SER A 10 16.06 21.40 -28.52
C SER A 10 14.83 21.36 -29.43
N VAL A 11 14.13 20.22 -29.58
CA VAL A 11 12.89 20.17 -30.36
C VAL A 11 11.77 20.60 -29.43
N ASN A 12 11.22 21.78 -29.69
CA ASN A 12 10.01 22.25 -29.01
C ASN A 12 8.89 21.21 -29.22
N LEU A 13 8.08 20.95 -28.18
CA LEU A 13 6.99 19.98 -28.19
C LEU A 13 6.08 20.06 -29.44
N ILE A 14 5.83 21.27 -29.96
CA ILE A 14 5.07 21.46 -31.22
C ILE A 14 5.77 20.78 -32.41
N GLN A 15 7.08 21.00 -32.56
CA GLN A 15 7.88 20.39 -33.63
C GLN A 15 7.97 18.87 -33.46
N PHE A 16 7.97 18.36 -32.21
CA PHE A 16 7.86 16.92 -31.97
C PHE A 16 6.57 16.37 -32.60
N GLY A 17 5.45 17.04 -32.34
CA GLY A 17 4.13 16.65 -32.85
C GLY A 17 4.03 16.69 -34.36
N GLU A 18 4.49 17.78 -34.97
CA GLU A 18 4.52 17.93 -36.44
C GLU A 18 5.37 16.83 -37.10
N ASN A 19 6.53 16.50 -36.53
CA ASN A 19 7.39 15.45 -37.06
C ASN A 19 6.78 14.05 -36.89
N TRP A 20 6.13 13.80 -35.76
CA TRP A 20 5.42 12.53 -35.52
C TRP A 20 4.23 12.37 -36.47
N ALA A 21 3.39 13.41 -36.60
CA ALA A 21 2.24 13.45 -37.50
C ALA A 21 2.65 13.22 -38.96
N ARG A 22 3.69 13.93 -39.43
CA ARG A 22 4.24 13.78 -40.79
C ARG A 22 4.74 12.36 -41.06
N ARG A 23 5.40 11.74 -40.07
CA ARG A 23 5.94 10.38 -40.20
C ARG A 23 4.82 9.33 -40.26
N ASN A 24 3.80 9.48 -39.42
CA ASN A 24 2.71 8.52 -39.30
C ASN A 24 1.53 8.83 -40.24
N LYS A 25 1.62 9.91 -41.04
CA LYS A 25 0.58 10.39 -41.98
C LYS A 25 -0.78 10.58 -41.29
N THR A 26 -0.75 11.17 -40.10
CA THR A 26 -1.92 11.41 -39.25
C THR A 26 -1.92 12.87 -38.79
N GLU A 27 -3.00 13.28 -38.15
CA GLU A 27 -3.10 14.60 -37.50
C GLU A 27 -2.22 14.68 -36.25
N VAL A 28 -1.88 15.91 -35.86
CA VAL A 28 -1.08 16.16 -34.65
C VAL A 28 -1.97 15.84 -33.43
N PRO A 29 -1.51 14.97 -32.51
CA PRO A 29 -2.25 14.68 -31.28
C PRO A 29 -2.48 15.92 -30.44
N GLN A 30 -3.47 15.85 -29.54
CA GLN A 30 -3.70 16.93 -28.59
C GLN A 30 -2.51 17.10 -27.66
N MET A 31 -2.38 18.30 -27.09
CA MET A 31 -1.21 18.70 -26.31
C MET A 31 -0.92 17.77 -25.11
N TYR A 32 -1.97 17.19 -24.51
CA TYR A 32 -1.84 16.23 -23.41
C TYR A 32 -1.11 14.95 -23.88
N ASP A 33 -1.61 14.33 -24.94
CA ASP A 33 -1.02 13.14 -25.57
C ASP A 33 0.39 13.42 -26.06
N LEU A 34 0.57 14.58 -26.68
CA LEU A 34 1.84 15.02 -27.22
C LEU A 34 2.92 15.13 -26.14
N TYR A 35 2.56 15.70 -24.98
CA TYR A 35 3.42 15.77 -23.81
C TYR A 35 3.79 14.37 -23.30
N ALA A 36 2.82 13.45 -23.23
CA ALA A 36 3.08 12.07 -22.83
C ALA A 36 4.03 11.34 -23.78
N MET A 37 3.79 11.47 -25.09
CA MET A 37 4.61 10.85 -26.13
C MET A 37 6.05 11.37 -26.09
N ALA A 38 6.23 12.69 -25.99
CA ALA A 38 7.55 13.31 -25.93
C ALA A 38 8.38 12.87 -24.71
N HIS A 39 7.72 12.52 -23.61
CA HIS A 39 8.35 12.01 -22.39
C HIS A 39 8.45 10.49 -22.33
N THR A 40 8.01 9.77 -23.36
CA THR A 40 8.12 8.30 -23.46
C THR A 40 9.27 7.91 -24.38
N ALA A 41 9.30 8.45 -25.60
CA ALA A 41 10.33 8.13 -26.58
C ALA A 41 10.45 9.20 -27.68
N SER A 42 11.50 9.10 -28.49
CA SER A 42 11.63 9.94 -29.70
C SER A 42 10.46 9.75 -30.67
N TYR A 43 10.07 10.82 -31.38
CA TYR A 43 9.02 10.82 -32.41
C TYR A 43 9.16 9.70 -33.47
N LYS A 44 10.37 9.16 -33.67
CA LYS A 44 10.61 8.06 -34.62
C LYS A 44 10.14 6.69 -34.12
N LYS A 45 10.09 6.51 -32.79
CA LYS A 45 9.85 5.22 -32.11
C LYS A 45 8.57 5.22 -31.27
N VAL A 46 8.12 6.38 -30.83
CA VAL A 46 6.94 6.50 -29.96
C VAL A 46 5.67 6.11 -30.71
N LYS A 47 4.81 5.36 -30.03
CA LYS A 47 3.46 5.03 -30.51
C LYS A 47 2.51 6.18 -30.16
N ALA A 48 1.31 6.17 -30.74
CA ALA A 48 0.25 7.06 -30.29
C ALA A 48 -0.06 6.75 -28.81
N PHE A 49 -0.23 7.81 -28.01
CA PHE A 49 -0.53 7.67 -26.59
C PHE A 49 -1.96 7.20 -26.36
N SER A 50 -2.13 6.42 -25.29
CA SER A 50 -3.41 5.92 -24.80
C SER A 50 -3.45 6.01 -23.27
N GLU A 51 -4.65 6.06 -22.68
CA GLU A 51 -4.78 6.15 -21.22
C GLU A 51 -4.16 4.93 -20.50
N SER A 52 -4.14 3.75 -21.15
CA SER A 52 -3.46 2.56 -20.62
C SER A 52 -1.97 2.75 -20.39
N ASP A 53 -1.31 3.64 -21.14
CA ASP A 53 0.11 3.91 -20.98
C ASP A 53 0.42 4.56 -19.61
N LEU A 54 -0.55 5.23 -18.98
CA LEU A 54 -0.41 5.77 -17.63
C LEU A 54 -0.30 4.70 -16.55
N LYS A 55 -0.63 3.43 -16.84
CA LYS A 55 -0.44 2.31 -15.90
C LYS A 55 1.03 1.85 -15.83
N HIS A 56 1.87 2.34 -16.73
CA HIS A 56 3.26 1.93 -16.88
C HIS A 56 4.22 3.13 -16.69
N PRO A 57 4.35 3.66 -15.46
CA PRO A 57 5.25 4.78 -15.18
C PRO A 57 6.70 4.53 -15.63
N GLU A 58 7.13 3.27 -15.67
CA GLU A 58 8.45 2.82 -16.15
C GLU A 58 8.75 3.14 -17.61
N ASN A 59 7.72 3.35 -18.44
CA ASN A 59 7.89 3.71 -19.85
C ASN A 59 8.26 5.19 -20.03
N PHE A 60 8.06 6.01 -19.00
CA PHE A 60 8.38 7.43 -19.05
C PHE A 60 9.85 7.65 -18.72
N THR A 61 10.50 8.48 -19.53
CA THR A 61 11.87 8.95 -19.30
C THR A 61 12.01 9.77 -18.01
N ASN A 62 10.91 10.31 -17.49
CA ASN A 62 10.87 11.09 -16.26
C ASN A 62 9.58 10.82 -15.49
N ILE A 63 9.70 10.33 -14.25
CA ILE A 63 8.59 10.04 -13.34
C ILE A 63 7.71 11.27 -13.06
N SER A 64 8.29 12.47 -13.02
CA SER A 64 7.53 13.69 -12.83
C SER A 64 6.61 14.02 -14.01
N SER A 65 6.96 13.62 -15.23
CA SER A 65 6.10 13.82 -16.39
C SER A 65 4.87 12.91 -16.32
N HIS A 66 5.07 11.64 -15.93
CA HIS A 66 3.98 10.70 -15.65
C HIS A 66 3.06 11.23 -14.54
N HIS A 67 3.63 11.63 -13.40
CA HIS A 67 2.86 12.12 -12.26
C HIS A 67 2.02 13.36 -12.61
N LYS A 68 2.55 14.29 -13.42
CA LYS A 68 1.80 15.45 -13.92
C LYS A 68 0.56 15.05 -14.73
N LEU A 69 0.72 14.07 -15.62
CA LEU A 69 -0.36 13.58 -16.49
C LEU A 69 -1.47 12.92 -15.68
N VAL A 70 -1.10 12.05 -14.73
CA VAL A 70 -2.04 11.37 -13.82
C VAL A 70 -2.79 12.39 -12.98
N LYS A 71 -2.07 13.33 -12.34
CA LYS A 71 -2.70 14.34 -11.48
C LYS A 71 -3.65 15.25 -12.25
N TYR A 72 -3.33 15.62 -13.49
CA TYR A 72 -4.22 16.41 -14.34
C TYR A 72 -5.50 15.64 -14.70
N ARG A 73 -5.38 14.37 -15.07
CA ARG A 73 -6.53 13.50 -15.34
C ARG A 73 -7.45 13.41 -14.12
N ASP A 74 -6.88 13.10 -12.95
CA ASP A 74 -7.66 12.85 -11.74
C ASP A 74 -8.38 14.10 -11.24
N HIS A 75 -7.72 15.26 -11.27
CA HIS A 75 -8.39 16.53 -10.97
C HIS A 75 -9.43 16.92 -12.02
N GLY A 76 -9.17 16.61 -13.29
CA GLY A 76 -10.12 16.82 -14.36
C GLY A 76 -11.40 16.03 -14.14
N LYS A 77 -11.27 14.74 -13.79
CA LYS A 77 -12.39 13.89 -13.40
C LYS A 77 -13.14 14.42 -12.19
N ALA A 78 -12.41 14.82 -11.15
CA ALA A 78 -13.01 15.38 -9.93
C ALA A 78 -13.80 16.67 -10.16
N ARG A 79 -13.42 17.51 -11.14
CA ARG A 79 -14.07 18.81 -11.40
C ARG A 79 -15.11 18.77 -12.52
N LYS A 80 -14.87 17.99 -13.57
CA LYS A 80 -15.65 17.97 -14.81
C LYS A 80 -16.49 16.69 -14.97
N GLY A 81 -16.35 15.72 -14.07
CA GLY A 81 -17.05 14.44 -14.09
C GLY A 81 -16.17 13.29 -14.57
N GLU A 82 -16.57 12.05 -14.28
CA GLU A 82 -15.79 10.84 -14.58
C GLU A 82 -15.51 10.65 -16.08
N ASP A 83 -16.38 11.18 -16.94
CA ASP A 83 -16.27 11.16 -18.40
C ASP A 83 -15.21 12.15 -18.95
N PHE A 84 -14.52 12.88 -18.09
CA PHE A 84 -13.47 13.80 -18.52
C PHE A 84 -12.29 13.05 -19.17
N ASN A 85 -12.17 13.20 -20.49
CA ASN A 85 -11.01 12.72 -21.25
C ASN A 85 -10.03 13.88 -21.55
N PRO A 86 -8.81 13.88 -20.96
CA PRO A 86 -7.83 14.93 -21.21
C PRO A 86 -7.27 14.93 -22.64
N SER A 87 -7.53 13.87 -23.42
CA SER A 87 -7.05 13.68 -24.80
C SER A 87 -8.03 14.26 -25.85
N GLU A 88 -9.27 14.58 -25.46
CA GLU A 88 -10.35 14.99 -26.38
C GLU A 88 -10.49 16.51 -26.54
N GLY A 89 -9.62 17.30 -25.91
CA GLY A 89 -9.71 18.75 -25.97
C GLY A 89 -8.41 19.47 -25.66
N PRO A 90 -8.42 20.80 -25.80
CA PRO A 90 -7.28 21.60 -25.38
C PRO A 90 -7.03 21.44 -23.88
N ILE A 91 -5.76 21.49 -23.49
CA ILE A 91 -5.39 21.53 -22.08
C ILE A 91 -6.03 22.75 -21.42
N ASP A 92 -6.73 22.52 -20.31
CA ASP A 92 -7.33 23.54 -19.47
C ASP A 92 -6.24 24.22 -18.62
N PRO A 93 -5.90 25.49 -18.93
CA PRO A 93 -4.79 26.18 -18.27
C PRO A 93 -4.99 26.36 -16.77
N GLU A 94 -6.23 26.59 -16.34
CA GLU A 94 -6.55 26.77 -14.92
C GLU A 94 -6.50 25.44 -14.17
N LEU A 95 -6.98 24.35 -14.80
CA LEU A 95 -6.87 23.01 -14.22
C LEU A 95 -5.41 22.60 -14.00
N VAL A 96 -4.50 22.89 -14.95
CA VAL A 96 -3.08 22.59 -14.72
C VAL A 96 -2.48 23.48 -13.61
N MET A 97 -2.92 24.73 -13.51
CA MET A 97 -2.49 25.63 -12.44
C MET A 97 -2.95 25.13 -11.06
N MET A 98 -4.20 24.65 -10.95
CA MET A 98 -4.77 24.11 -9.72
C MET A 98 -4.18 22.76 -9.30
N THR A 99 -3.80 21.92 -10.25
CA THR A 99 -3.09 20.65 -9.95
C THR A 99 -1.68 20.87 -9.40
N GLY A 100 -1.24 22.11 -9.23
CA GLY A 100 0.09 22.46 -8.74
C GLY A 100 1.19 22.27 -9.79
N ASN A 101 0.79 22.06 -11.05
CA ASN A 101 1.67 21.85 -12.18
C ASN A 101 1.86 23.13 -13.02
N GLY A 102 1.31 24.26 -12.60
CA GLY A 102 1.60 25.57 -13.18
C GLY A 102 2.68 26.32 -12.40
N ARG A 103 3.45 27.17 -13.10
CA ARG A 103 4.43 28.08 -12.50
C ARG A 103 3.73 29.35 -12.01
N PRO A 104 4.28 30.04 -10.98
CA PRO A 104 3.66 31.24 -10.40
C PRO A 104 3.40 32.36 -11.41
N HIS A 105 4.18 32.43 -12.51
CA HIS A 105 4.04 33.44 -13.56
C HIS A 105 3.06 33.05 -14.69
N GLY A 106 2.29 31.98 -14.52
CA GLY A 106 1.24 31.57 -15.47
C GLY A 106 1.70 30.63 -16.58
N SER A 107 2.98 30.26 -16.65
CA SER A 107 3.45 29.21 -17.56
C SER A 107 3.17 27.83 -17.00
N ILE A 108 2.79 26.88 -17.85
CA ILE A 108 2.29 25.58 -17.43
C ILE A 108 3.37 24.50 -17.60
N ALA A 109 3.53 23.59 -16.63
CA ALA A 109 4.57 22.56 -16.69
C ALA A 109 4.22 21.39 -17.60
N ILE A 110 2.95 21.21 -17.97
CA ILE A 110 2.52 20.38 -19.10
C ILE A 110 2.57 21.25 -20.35
N GLY A 111 3.13 20.73 -21.45
CA GLY A 111 3.34 21.50 -22.67
C GLY A 111 4.64 22.32 -22.68
N ASP A 112 5.65 21.93 -21.89
CA ASP A 112 6.99 22.56 -21.84
C ASP A 112 7.01 24.09 -21.67
N GLY A 113 6.01 24.64 -20.97
CA GLY A 113 5.90 26.08 -20.73
C GLY A 113 5.34 26.88 -21.92
N LEU A 114 4.93 26.23 -23.00
CA LEU A 114 4.37 26.87 -24.19
C LEU A 114 2.96 27.39 -23.95
N ILE A 115 2.23 26.75 -23.05
CA ILE A 115 0.86 27.13 -22.70
C ILE A 115 0.92 28.16 -21.58
N ARG A 116 0.28 29.31 -21.81
CA ARG A 116 0.14 30.38 -20.83
C ARG A 116 -1.29 30.41 -20.30
N CYS A 117 -1.43 30.46 -18.99
CA CYS A 117 -2.70 30.74 -18.33
C CYS A 117 -2.94 32.26 -18.30
N PRO A 118 -4.15 32.74 -18.67
CA PRO A 118 -4.50 34.15 -18.55
C PRO A 118 -4.57 34.60 -17.08
N SER A 119 -4.94 33.68 -16.18
CA SER A 119 -5.05 33.90 -14.74
C SER A 119 -3.77 33.47 -14.00
N THR A 120 -3.33 34.27 -13.04
CA THR A 120 -2.23 33.87 -12.13
C THR A 120 -2.74 32.88 -11.08
N LEU A 121 -1.83 32.08 -10.51
CA LEU A 121 -2.17 31.15 -9.41
C LEU A 121 -2.81 31.89 -8.22
N ARG A 122 -2.39 33.14 -7.94
CA ARG A 122 -2.99 33.97 -6.88
C ARG A 122 -4.44 34.32 -7.16
N GLN A 123 -4.77 34.68 -8.41
CA GLN A 123 -6.14 34.99 -8.82
C GLN A 123 -7.03 33.75 -8.74
N ILE A 124 -6.54 32.59 -9.21
CA ILE A 124 -7.28 31.32 -9.11
C ILE A 124 -7.56 30.97 -7.65
N LYS A 125 -6.55 31.08 -6.78
CA LYS A 125 -6.70 30.88 -5.32
C LYS A 125 -7.75 31.81 -4.70
N ALA A 126 -7.79 33.07 -5.12
CA ALA A 126 -8.77 34.05 -4.62
C ALA A 126 -10.22 33.72 -5.04
N CYS A 127 -10.40 33.00 -6.15
CA CYS A 127 -11.71 32.56 -6.63
C CYS A 127 -12.12 31.17 -6.10
N GLN A 128 -11.32 30.53 -5.26
CA GLN A 128 -11.68 29.22 -4.72
C GLN A 128 -12.76 29.32 -3.64
N THR A 129 -13.82 28.53 -3.82
CA THR A 129 -14.83 28.25 -2.81
C THR A 129 -14.53 26.93 -2.09
N SER A 130 -15.18 26.68 -0.95
CA SER A 130 -15.01 25.43 -0.20
C SER A 130 -15.42 24.16 -0.98
N SER A 131 -16.16 24.31 -2.08
CA SER A 131 -16.52 23.24 -3.01
C SER A 131 -15.45 22.94 -4.08
N CYS A 132 -14.39 23.75 -4.18
CA CYS A 132 -13.30 23.51 -5.12
C CYS A 132 -12.30 22.49 -4.55
N PRO A 133 -11.75 21.58 -5.39
CA PRO A 133 -10.70 20.68 -4.94
C PRO A 133 -9.46 21.44 -4.47
N GLU A 134 -8.79 20.91 -3.46
CA GLU A 134 -7.63 21.55 -2.85
C GLU A 134 -6.46 21.67 -3.85
N ILE A 135 -5.85 22.86 -3.93
CA ILE A 135 -4.66 23.11 -4.75
C ILE A 135 -3.45 22.58 -4.00
N THR A 136 -3.04 21.36 -4.34
CA THR A 136 -1.86 20.72 -3.75
C THR A 136 -0.62 21.01 -4.58
N ARG A 137 0.53 21.21 -3.91
CA ARG A 137 1.83 21.33 -4.58
C ARG A 137 2.14 20.02 -5.32
N CYS A 138 2.80 20.09 -6.47
CA CYS A 138 3.39 18.87 -7.04
C CYS A 138 4.65 18.51 -6.25
N PRO A 139 4.76 17.27 -5.74
CA PRO A 139 5.99 16.78 -5.11
C PRO A 139 7.15 16.79 -6.10
N TRP A 140 8.36 16.90 -5.55
CA TRP A 140 9.58 16.93 -6.37
C TRP A 140 9.92 15.52 -6.87
N PRO A 141 10.67 15.36 -7.99
CA PRO A 141 11.05 14.04 -8.49
C PRO A 141 11.71 13.14 -7.43
N VAL A 142 12.52 13.73 -6.55
CA VAL A 142 13.17 13.02 -5.44
C VAL A 142 12.17 12.56 -4.39
N GLU A 143 11.17 13.39 -4.07
CA GLU A 143 10.10 13.06 -3.12
C GLU A 143 9.24 11.91 -3.64
N LEU A 144 8.87 11.96 -4.93
CA LEU A 144 8.17 10.85 -5.60
C LEU A 144 8.96 9.55 -5.58
N ALA A 145 10.28 9.62 -5.81
CA ALA A 145 11.14 8.43 -5.74
C ALA A 145 11.19 7.84 -4.32
N ILE A 146 11.27 8.71 -3.29
CA ILE A 146 11.22 8.29 -1.89
C ILE A 146 9.87 7.64 -1.56
N GLU A 147 8.76 8.25 -1.98
CA GLU A 147 7.42 7.70 -1.77
C GLU A 147 7.23 6.34 -2.44
N ASP A 148 7.69 6.17 -3.69
CA ASP A 148 7.64 4.88 -4.40
C ASP A 148 8.48 3.81 -3.68
N THR A 149 9.64 4.17 -3.14
CA THR A 149 10.45 3.23 -2.34
C THR A 149 9.75 2.84 -1.03
N ILE A 150 9.18 3.80 -0.30
CA ILE A 150 8.43 3.54 0.93
C ILE A 150 7.22 2.65 0.64
N GLN A 151 6.52 2.87 -0.47
CA GLN A 151 5.35 2.09 -0.85
C GLN A 151 5.74 0.64 -1.17
N LYS A 152 6.81 0.42 -1.94
CA LYS A 152 7.34 -0.92 -2.21
C LYS A 152 7.77 -1.65 -0.93
N GLU A 153 8.41 -0.95 0.00
CA GLU A 153 8.77 -1.52 1.29
C GLU A 153 7.54 -1.91 2.12
N ARG A 154 6.49 -1.08 2.12
CA ARG A 154 5.22 -1.40 2.80
C ARG A 154 4.55 -2.62 2.19
N GLU A 155 4.48 -2.72 0.86
CA GLU A 155 3.91 -3.88 0.17
C GLU A 155 4.70 -5.15 0.45
N ALA A 156 6.04 -5.08 0.43
CA ALA A 156 6.90 -6.20 0.78
C ALA A 156 6.72 -6.63 2.24
N MET A 157 6.61 -5.68 3.17
CA MET A 157 6.37 -5.99 4.58
C MET A 157 4.98 -6.58 4.81
N GLN A 158 3.95 -6.09 4.12
CA GLN A 158 2.60 -6.67 4.19
C GLN A 158 2.56 -8.10 3.62
N ALA A 159 3.24 -8.35 2.50
CA ALA A 159 3.36 -9.69 1.94
C ALA A 159 4.11 -10.64 2.90
N ALA A 160 5.19 -10.17 3.52
CA ALA A 160 5.93 -10.95 4.52
C ALA A 160 5.07 -11.26 5.76
N MET A 161 4.30 -10.30 6.26
CA MET A 161 3.36 -10.54 7.37
C MET A 161 2.30 -11.57 6.99
N ALA A 162 1.70 -11.47 5.80
CA ALA A 162 0.71 -12.43 5.33
C ALA A 162 1.30 -13.85 5.18
N GLU A 163 2.56 -13.97 4.78
CA GLU A 163 3.26 -15.26 4.71
C GLU A 163 3.53 -15.82 6.11
N LYS A 164 4.00 -15.01 7.05
CA LYS A 164 4.19 -15.42 8.46
C LYS A 164 2.87 -15.84 9.10
N ASP A 165 1.78 -15.12 8.87
CA ASP A 165 0.45 -15.46 9.40
C ASP A 165 -0.04 -16.80 8.87
N LYS A 166 0.27 -17.13 7.61
CA LYS A 166 -0.02 -18.44 7.03
C LYS A 166 0.83 -19.54 7.67
N GLU A 167 2.11 -19.30 7.86
CA GLU A 167 3.04 -20.24 8.51
C GLU A 167 2.63 -20.52 9.97
N ILE A 168 2.25 -19.49 10.72
CA ILE A 168 1.75 -19.61 12.10
C ILE A 168 0.49 -20.47 12.12
N ARG A 169 -0.47 -20.21 11.23
CA ARG A 169 -1.72 -20.99 11.16
C ARG A 169 -1.45 -22.47 10.87
N GLU A 170 -0.55 -22.76 9.93
CA GLU A 170 -0.17 -24.15 9.59
C GLU A 170 0.55 -24.83 10.77
N LEU A 171 1.42 -24.10 11.47
CA LEU A 171 2.09 -24.61 12.66
C LEU A 171 1.10 -24.90 13.79
N GLU A 172 0.14 -24.01 14.02
CA GLU A 172 -0.92 -24.18 15.01
C GLU A 172 -1.81 -25.37 14.69
N GLU A 173 -2.21 -25.55 13.42
CA GLU A 173 -2.98 -26.71 12.97
C GLU A 173 -2.19 -28.00 13.17
N ARG A 174 -0.91 -28.03 12.76
CA ARG A 174 -0.03 -29.18 12.96
C ARG A 174 0.16 -29.50 14.44
N THR A 175 0.31 -28.49 15.28
CA THR A 175 0.49 -28.67 16.73
C THR A 175 -0.78 -29.21 17.35
N THR A 176 -1.95 -28.68 16.96
CA THR A 176 -3.26 -29.16 17.42
C THR A 176 -3.48 -30.61 17.01
N ALA A 177 -3.18 -30.97 15.76
CA ALA A 177 -3.30 -32.34 15.26
C ALA A 177 -2.37 -33.32 16.01
N LEU A 178 -1.14 -32.91 16.34
CA LEU A 178 -0.23 -33.73 17.15
C LEU A 178 -0.77 -33.97 18.55
N VAL A 179 -1.27 -32.93 19.22
CA VAL A 179 -1.83 -33.03 20.58
C VAL A 179 -3.09 -33.90 20.58
N GLU A 180 -3.95 -33.78 19.57
CA GLU A 180 -5.14 -34.64 19.43
C GLU A 180 -4.78 -36.10 19.14
N ALA A 181 -3.79 -36.35 18.28
CA ALA A 181 -3.30 -37.69 18.01
C ALA A 181 -2.69 -38.36 19.26
N GLU A 182 -1.93 -37.61 20.06
CA GLU A 182 -1.39 -38.09 21.33
C GLU A 182 -2.50 -38.43 22.33
N ARG A 183 -3.54 -37.57 22.44
CA ARG A 183 -4.71 -37.87 23.27
C ARG A 183 -5.42 -39.14 22.80
N ALA A 184 -5.62 -39.29 21.49
CA ALA A 184 -6.26 -40.49 20.93
C ALA A 184 -5.44 -41.76 21.19
N GLN A 185 -4.11 -41.69 21.10
CA GLN A 185 -3.22 -42.81 21.42
C GLN A 185 -3.27 -43.17 22.91
N ASN A 186 -3.22 -42.17 23.79
CA ASN A 186 -3.32 -42.37 25.23
C ASN A 186 -4.67 -42.99 25.62
N ASP A 187 -5.77 -42.50 25.04
CA ASP A 187 -7.10 -43.08 25.26
C ASP A 187 -7.21 -44.53 24.76
N ALA A 188 -6.62 -44.84 23.59
CA ALA A 188 -6.59 -46.20 23.07
C ALA A 188 -5.75 -47.15 23.95
N SER A 189 -4.60 -46.68 24.42
CA SER A 189 -3.73 -47.43 25.34
C SER A 189 -4.44 -47.70 26.68
N ASN A 190 -5.07 -46.67 27.26
CA ASN A 190 -5.83 -46.79 28.50
C ASN A 190 -7.00 -47.77 28.37
N ARG A 191 -7.73 -47.71 27.25
CA ARG A 191 -8.79 -48.69 26.95
C ARG A 191 -8.24 -50.10 26.86
N ALA A 192 -7.14 -50.33 26.14
CA ALA A 192 -6.55 -51.66 26.00
C ALA A 192 -6.07 -52.25 27.35
N ILE A 193 -5.46 -51.44 28.21
CA ILE A 193 -5.04 -51.86 29.56
C ILE A 193 -6.26 -52.22 30.40
N TYR A 194 -7.32 -51.42 30.33
CA TYR A 194 -8.55 -51.68 31.07
C TYR A 194 -9.25 -52.95 30.59
N GLU A 195 -9.34 -53.20 29.28
CA GLU A 195 -9.87 -54.45 28.74
C GLU A 195 -9.10 -55.69 29.24
N LEU A 196 -7.76 -55.60 29.32
CA LEU A 196 -6.95 -56.66 29.91
C LEU A 196 -7.31 -56.89 31.39
N PHE A 197 -7.51 -55.82 32.15
CA PHE A 197 -7.90 -55.89 33.56
C PHE A 197 -9.29 -56.52 33.74
N VAL A 198 -10.28 -56.12 32.93
CA VAL A 198 -11.62 -56.72 32.90
C VAL A 198 -11.54 -58.23 32.67
N SER A 199 -10.76 -58.67 31.67
CA SER A 199 -10.57 -60.09 31.39
C SER A 199 -9.97 -60.86 32.57
N MET A 200 -9.08 -60.23 33.35
CA MET A 200 -8.53 -60.85 34.57
C MET A 200 -9.57 -60.97 35.69
N CYS A 201 -10.40 -59.94 35.91
CA CYS A 201 -11.47 -59.96 36.91
C CYS A 201 -12.54 -61.02 36.60
N GLU A 202 -12.94 -61.15 35.33
CA GLU A 202 -13.89 -62.18 34.89
C GLU A 202 -13.36 -63.59 35.18
N LYS A 203 -12.08 -63.84 34.91
CA LYS A 203 -11.43 -65.14 35.19
C LYS A 203 -11.32 -65.46 36.68
N SER A 204 -11.24 -64.45 37.55
CA SER A 204 -11.20 -64.62 39.00
C SER A 204 -12.59 -64.60 39.66
N GLY A 205 -13.66 -64.44 38.88
CA GLY A 205 -15.04 -64.36 39.39
C GLY A 205 -15.37 -63.05 40.10
N GLN A 206 -14.57 -62.00 39.93
CA GLN A 206 -14.81 -60.66 40.46
C GLN A 206 -15.53 -59.77 39.45
N VAL A 207 -16.41 -58.89 39.94
CA VAL A 207 -17.05 -57.86 39.10
C VAL A 207 -16.02 -56.78 38.77
N PRO A 208 -15.79 -56.44 37.49
CA PRO A 208 -14.84 -55.41 37.13
C PRO A 208 -15.32 -54.01 37.58
N PRO A 209 -14.43 -53.14 38.09
CA PRO A 209 -14.74 -51.76 38.42
C PRO A 209 -14.97 -50.93 37.14
N PRO A 210 -15.76 -49.83 37.17
CA PRO A 210 -16.06 -49.03 35.98
C PRO A 210 -14.82 -48.31 35.40
N ILE A 211 -14.84 -48.01 34.08
CA ILE A 211 -13.74 -47.32 33.38
C ILE A 211 -13.40 -46.02 34.11
N PRO A 212 -12.12 -45.81 34.50
CA PRO A 212 -11.70 -44.57 35.13
C PRO A 212 -11.74 -43.42 34.12
N VAL A 213 -12.51 -42.37 34.42
CA VAL A 213 -12.50 -41.12 33.67
C VAL A 213 -11.31 -40.28 34.15
N ILE A 214 -10.23 -40.25 33.36
CA ILE A 214 -9.05 -39.43 33.69
C ILE A 214 -9.30 -38.03 33.14
N ASN A 215 -9.79 -37.12 33.99
CA ASN A 215 -9.82 -35.70 33.66
C ASN A 215 -8.39 -35.16 33.62
N VAL A 216 -7.88 -34.82 32.44
CA VAL A 216 -6.59 -34.13 32.24
C VAL A 216 -6.76 -32.64 32.59
N ALA A 217 -7.13 -32.36 33.84
CA ALA A 217 -7.07 -31.02 34.41
C ALA A 217 -6.05 -31.04 35.55
N GLY A 218 -4.80 -30.66 35.23
CA GLY A 218 -3.75 -30.46 36.22
C GLY A 218 -2.60 -31.46 36.12
N THR A 219 -1.73 -31.30 35.12
CA THR A 219 -0.33 -31.69 35.26
C THR A 219 0.31 -30.82 36.35
N ASN A 220 0.13 -31.21 37.61
CA ASN A 220 0.90 -30.68 38.73
C ASN A 220 2.34 -31.17 38.57
N ILE A 221 3.19 -30.28 38.11
CA ILE A 221 4.63 -30.43 38.13
C ILE A 221 5.05 -30.54 39.60
N PHE A 222 5.39 -31.74 40.05
CA PHE A 222 6.16 -31.92 41.27
C PHE A 222 7.53 -31.26 41.08
N ARG A 223 7.69 -30.05 41.63
CA ARG A 223 9.01 -29.48 41.93
C ARG A 223 9.05 -29.21 43.43
N ASN A 224 9.56 -30.20 44.16
CA ASN A 224 10.16 -29.94 45.47
C ASN A 224 11.38 -29.04 45.25
N ALA A 225 11.27 -27.79 45.66
CA ALA A 225 12.41 -26.96 45.98
C ALA A 225 12.04 -26.15 47.23
N SER A 226 12.46 -26.68 48.38
CA SER A 226 12.59 -25.92 49.61
C SER A 226 13.54 -24.75 49.34
N HIS A 227 13.09 -23.52 49.59
CA HIS A 227 13.88 -22.48 50.23
C HIS A 227 12.96 -21.29 50.56
N ASP A 228 12.77 -21.11 51.86
CA ASP A 228 12.36 -19.85 52.49
C ASP A 228 13.41 -18.77 52.16
N PRO A 229 13.01 -17.52 51.83
CA PRO A 229 13.21 -16.49 52.84
C PRO A 229 12.15 -15.38 52.86
N SER A 230 11.60 -15.17 54.06
CA SER A 230 11.45 -13.88 54.76
C SER A 230 11.12 -12.60 53.96
N THR A 231 9.92 -12.08 54.25
CA THR A 231 9.63 -10.69 54.66
C THR A 231 10.06 -9.53 53.75
N VAL A 232 9.10 -8.91 53.05
CA VAL A 232 8.81 -7.45 53.11
C VAL A 232 7.33 -7.22 52.79
N GLU A 233 6.66 -6.41 53.62
CA GLU A 233 5.25 -6.01 53.53
C GLU A 233 4.85 -5.21 52.27
N PRO A 234 3.54 -5.16 51.93
CA PRO A 234 3.01 -4.44 50.79
C PRO A 234 2.52 -3.02 51.16
N SER A 235 2.60 -2.08 50.23
CA SER A 235 1.63 -0.98 50.20
C SER A 235 1.37 -0.51 48.76
N PRO A 236 0.09 -0.38 48.35
CA PRO A 236 -0.29 -0.14 46.96
C PRO A 236 -0.35 1.35 46.65
N GLY A 237 0.17 1.72 45.48
CA GLY A 237 -0.07 3.02 44.87
C GLY A 237 -1.30 2.96 43.98
N GLU A 238 -2.31 3.75 44.31
CA GLU A 238 -3.22 4.36 43.33
C GLU A 238 -3.64 5.72 43.89
N THR A 239 -3.56 6.78 43.08
CA THR A 239 -4.71 7.63 42.73
C THR A 239 -4.22 8.81 41.87
N SER A 240 -4.74 8.86 40.65
CA SER A 240 -4.77 9.99 39.74
C SER A 240 -5.17 11.30 40.42
N GLN A 241 -4.52 12.43 40.10
CA GLN A 241 -5.28 13.67 39.90
C GLN A 241 -4.49 14.74 39.11
N SER A 242 -5.12 15.09 38.01
CA SER A 242 -4.95 16.28 37.18
C SER A 242 -4.91 17.58 37.99
N HIS A 243 -3.92 18.45 37.74
CA HIS A 243 -4.09 19.88 37.99
C HIS A 243 -3.49 20.74 36.86
N ARG A 244 -4.40 21.50 36.24
CA ARG A 244 -4.20 22.66 35.38
C ARG A 244 -4.27 23.91 36.26
N ALA A 245 -3.30 24.82 36.21
CA ALA A 245 -3.49 26.27 36.37
C ALA A 245 -2.19 27.06 36.07
N SER A 246 -2.42 28.26 35.53
CA SER A 246 -1.54 29.22 34.82
C SER A 246 -0.39 29.86 35.60
N PRO A 247 0.56 30.53 34.89
CA PRO A 247 1.69 31.25 35.48
C PRO A 247 1.40 32.76 35.69
N PRO A 248 2.24 33.46 36.49
CA PRO A 248 2.44 34.90 36.39
C PRO A 248 3.41 35.28 35.26
#